data_AF-A0A918AQA9-F1
#
_entry.id   AF-A0A918AQA9-F1
#
_cell.length_a   1.000
_cell.length_b   1.000
_cell.length_c   1.000
_cell.angle_alpha   90.00
_cell.angle_beta   90.00
_cell.angle_gamma   90.00
#
_symmetry.space_group_name_H-M   'P 1'
#
loop_
_entity.id
_entity.type
_entity.pdbx_description
1 polymer ?
#
loop_
_entity_poly.entity_id
_entity_poly.type
_entity_poly.pdbx_seq_one_letter_code
_entity_poly.pdbx_strand_id
1 'polypeptide(L)'
;MKIPPRCPRANAYAERFVGTVRREVTDRLLIINEHHLRSVLDRYATHYNHRRPHQALQLSPPRPDWPIAEADYISIRRRPVLGGLINEYEPVAA
;
A
#
# COMPACT_ATOMS: atom_id res chain seq x y z
N MET A 1 0.82 11.20 -20.07
CA MET A 1 2.14 10.78 -19.56
C MET A 1 2.96 10.26 -20.75
N LYS A 2 4.22 10.67 -20.91
CA LYS A 2 5.06 10.14 -22.00
C LYS A 2 5.54 8.75 -21.62
N ILE A 3 5.22 7.75 -22.45
CA ILE A 3 5.65 6.36 -22.22
C ILE A 3 7.17 6.29 -22.43
N PRO A 4 7.94 5.73 -21.47
CA PRO A 4 9.39 5.58 -21.68
C PRO A 4 9.68 4.60 -22.84
N PRO A 5 10.84 4.72 -23.50
CA PRO A 5 11.20 3.79 -24.57
C PRO A 5 11.22 2.35 -24.06
N ARG A 6 10.75 1.40 -24.88
CA ARG A 6 10.76 -0.06 -24.61
C ARG A 6 9.91 -0.54 -23.41
N CYS A 7 8.97 0.25 -22.90
CA CYS A 7 8.04 -0.19 -21.84
C CYS A 7 6.58 0.06 -22.22
N PRO A 8 6.04 -0.68 -23.20
CA PRO A 8 4.70 -0.44 -23.75
C PRO A 8 3.57 -0.57 -22.70
N ARG A 9 3.81 -1.27 -21.58
CA ARG A 9 2.82 -1.47 -20.51
C ARG A 9 2.94 -0.46 -19.37
N ALA A 10 3.87 0.50 -19.43
CA ALA A 10 4.11 1.44 -18.32
C ALA A 10 2.82 2.21 -17.94
N ASN A 11 2.06 2.68 -18.94
CA ASN A 11 0.81 3.40 -18.70
C ASN A 11 -0.25 2.51 -18.04
N ALA A 12 -0.40 1.25 -18.48
CA ALA A 12 -1.35 0.31 -17.89
C ALA A 12 -1.06 0.05 -16.40
N TYR A 13 0.21 -0.02 -15.99
CA TYR A 13 0.57 -0.14 -14.57
C TYR A 13 0.26 1.13 -13.79
N ALA A 14 0.55 2.31 -14.36
CA ALA A 14 0.24 3.59 -13.73
C ALA A 14 -1.28 3.76 -13.53
N GLU A 15 -2.07 3.49 -14.56
CA GLU A 15 -3.54 3.56 -14.52
C GLU A 15 -4.13 2.57 -13.52
N ARG A 16 -3.62 1.33 -13.47
CA ARG A 16 -4.03 0.34 -12.48
C ARG A 16 -3.74 0.82 -11.06
N PHE A 17 -2.56 1.40 -10.83
CA PHE A 17 -2.20 1.96 -9.53
C PHE A 17 -3.15 3.09 -9.12
N VAL A 18 -3.39 4.07 -10.00
CA VAL A 18 -4.33 5.18 -9.73
C VAL A 18 -5.74 4.66 -9.43
N GLY A 19 -6.24 3.70 -10.21
CA GLY A 19 -7.54 3.08 -9.95
C GLY A 19 -7.62 2.37 -8.60
N THR A 20 -6.52 1.76 -8.16
CA THR A 20 -6.43 1.11 -6.83
C THR A 20 -6.45 2.17 -5.72
N VAL A 21 -5.63 3.21 -5.81
CA VAL A 21 -5.59 4.33 -4.86
C VAL A 21 -6.98 4.96 -4.71
N ARG A 22 -7.70 5.15 -5.83
CA ARG A 22 -9.03 5.74 -5.78
C ARG A 22 -10.02 4.89 -4.98
N ARG A 23 -10.14 3.62 -5.34
CA ARG A 23 -11.08 2.68 -4.72
C ARG A 23 -10.78 2.43 -3.24
N GLU A 24 -9.50 2.33 -2.88
CA GLU A 24 -9.09 2.00 -1.52
C GLU A 24 -9.04 3.23 -0.61
N VAL A 25 -8.75 4.42 -1.16
CA VAL A 25 -8.44 5.62 -0.38
C VAL A 25 -9.32 6.81 -0.75
N THR A 26 -9.13 7.42 -1.93
CA THR A 26 -9.68 8.77 -2.18
C THR A 26 -11.19 8.80 -2.37
N ASP A 27 -11.81 7.68 -2.75
CA ASP A 27 -13.27 7.57 -2.83
C ASP A 27 -13.91 7.38 -1.44
N ARG A 28 -13.10 7.17 -0.39
CA ARG A 28 -13.52 6.86 0.99
C ARG A 28 -13.04 7.88 2.03
N LEU A 29 -12.24 8.86 1.62
CA LEU A 29 -11.67 9.90 2.47
C LEU A 29 -12.03 11.28 1.93
N LEU A 30 -12.48 12.16 2.82
CA LEU A 30 -12.65 13.57 2.47
C LEU A 30 -11.28 14.25 2.39
N ILE A 31 -10.88 14.63 1.17
CA ILE A 31 -9.65 15.35 0.93
C ILE A 31 -9.92 16.85 1.02
N ILE A 32 -9.28 17.50 1.99
CA ILE A 32 -9.58 18.89 2.39
C ILE A 32 -8.79 19.90 1.55
N ASN A 33 -7.56 19.55 1.19
CA ASN A 33 -6.68 20.38 0.36
C ASN A 33 -5.56 19.52 -0.27
N GLU A 34 -4.74 20.15 -1.10
CA GLU A 34 -3.64 19.48 -1.79
C GLU A 34 -2.57 18.92 -0.83
N HIS A 35 -2.23 19.65 0.22
CA HIS A 35 -1.25 19.18 1.21
C HIS A 35 -1.73 17.90 1.92
N HIS A 36 -3.00 17.87 2.28
CA HIS A 36 -3.65 16.69 2.84
C HIS A 36 -3.64 15.53 1.84
N LEU A 37 -3.97 15.78 0.57
CA LEU A 37 -3.89 14.75 -0.48
C LEU A 37 -2.48 14.16 -0.58
N ARG A 38 -1.45 15.01 -0.64
CA ARG A 38 -0.05 14.57 -0.73
C ARG A 38 0.34 13.70 0.47
N SER A 39 -0.02 14.11 1.69
CA SER A 39 0.24 13.33 2.90
C SER A 39 -0.47 11.97 2.88
N VAL A 40 -1.73 11.93 2.42
CA VAL A 40 -2.51 10.69 2.27
C VAL A 40 -1.86 9.75 1.25
N LEU A 41 -1.48 10.28 0.08
CA LEU A 41 -0.85 9.50 -0.99
C LEU A 41 0.52 8.97 -0.58
N ASP A 42 1.31 9.74 0.16
CA ASP A 42 2.62 9.31 0.66
C ASP A 42 2.48 8.13 1.64
N ARG A 43 1.60 8.27 2.63
CA ARG A 43 1.30 7.17 3.58
C ARG A 43 0.75 5.94 2.88
N TYR A 44 -0.12 6.13 1.88
CA TYR A 44 -0.63 5.01 1.09
C TYR A 44 0.47 4.36 0.24
N ALA A 45 1.39 5.13 -0.35
CA ALA A 45 2.50 4.58 -1.11
C ALA A 45 3.45 3.76 -0.23
N THR A 46 3.71 4.20 1.01
CA THR A 46 4.43 3.40 2.01
C THR A 46 3.69 2.09 2.28
N HIS A 47 2.40 2.15 2.59
CA HIS A 47 1.57 0.96 2.81
C HIS A 47 1.60 0.01 1.61
N TYR A 48 1.36 0.53 0.40
CA TYR A 48 1.27 -0.24 -0.84
C TYR A 48 2.55 -1.03 -1.14
N ASN A 49 3.72 -0.41 -0.90
CA ASN A 49 5.01 -1.01 -1.22
C ASN A 49 5.54 -1.92 -0.12
N HIS A 50 5.27 -1.61 1.15
CA HIS A 50 5.90 -2.29 2.28
C HIS A 50 4.99 -3.27 3.01
N ARG A 51 3.67 -3.05 2.99
CA ARG A 51 2.74 -3.76 3.88
C ARG A 51 1.55 -4.42 3.17
N ARG A 52 1.08 -3.85 2.06
CA ARG A 52 -0.07 -4.38 1.30
C ARG A 52 0.29 -5.73 0.67
N PRO A 53 -0.52 -6.79 0.86
CA PRO A 53 -0.29 -8.06 0.19
C PRO A 53 -0.68 -7.95 -1.30
N HIS A 54 0.16 -8.48 -2.20
CA HIS A 54 -0.13 -8.51 -3.63
C HIS A 54 -0.25 -9.94 -4.13
N GLN A 55 -1.38 -10.29 -4.72
CA GLN A 55 -1.64 -11.64 -5.25
C GLN A 55 -0.58 -12.07 -6.27
N ALA A 56 -0.12 -11.16 -7.12
CA ALA A 56 0.92 -11.43 -8.11
C ALA A 56 2.29 -11.75 -7.48
N LEU A 57 2.48 -11.42 -6.20
CA LEU A 57 3.71 -11.64 -5.43
C LEU A 57 3.47 -12.65 -4.29
N GLN A 58 2.55 -13.61 -4.47
CA GLN A 58 2.23 -14.62 -3.45
C GLN A 58 1.87 -13.99 -2.10
N LEU A 59 1.04 -12.94 -2.14
CA LEU A 59 0.61 -12.15 -0.98
C LEU A 59 1.74 -11.40 -0.26
N SER A 60 2.92 -11.31 -0.87
CA SER A 60 4.01 -10.47 -0.37
C SER A 60 3.87 -9.02 -0.85
N PRO A 61 4.36 -8.03 -0.07
CA PRO A 61 4.57 -6.68 -0.57
C PRO A 61 5.79 -6.62 -1.51
N PRO A 62 5.88 -5.63 -2.42
CA PRO A 62 7.03 -5.43 -3.30
C PRO A 62 8.35 -5.17 -2.56
N ARG A 63 8.29 -4.56 -1.38
CA ARG A 63 9.45 -4.17 -0.56
C ARG A 63 9.16 -4.47 0.92
N PRO A 64 9.07 -5.76 1.32
CA PRO A 64 8.79 -6.10 2.70
C PRO A 64 9.86 -5.51 3.62
N ASP A 65 9.42 -4.83 4.67
CA ASP A 65 10.27 -4.25 5.72
C ASP A 65 10.48 -5.20 6.91
N TRP A 66 9.87 -6.39 6.86
CA TRP A 66 10.10 -7.51 7.77
C TRP A 66 9.97 -8.83 6.99
N PRO A 67 10.68 -9.90 7.39
CA PRO A 67 10.53 -11.20 6.76
C PRO A 67 9.10 -11.73 6.99
N ILE A 68 8.38 -12.08 5.92
CA ILE A 68 7.08 -12.74 6.01
C ILE A 68 7.34 -14.14 6.59
N ALA A 69 7.35 -14.24 7.91
CA ALA A 69 7.73 -15.45 8.61
C ALA A 69 6.65 -16.54 8.42
N GLU A 70 7.08 -17.80 8.38
CA GLU A 70 6.30 -18.89 8.97
C GLU A 70 6.47 -18.73 10.47
N ALA A 71 5.42 -18.61 11.28
CA ALA A 71 5.71 -18.53 12.71
C ALA A 71 4.71 -19.15 13.67
N ASP A 72 5.33 -19.75 14.68
CA ASP A 72 5.01 -19.54 16.09
C ASP A 72 5.06 -18.04 16.42
N TYR A 73 3.89 -17.40 16.39
CA TYR A 73 3.70 -16.03 16.86
C TYR A 73 3.10 -16.04 18.28
N ILE A 74 3.64 -15.25 19.20
CA ILE A 74 3.03 -15.10 20.55
C ILE A 74 1.85 -14.12 20.52
N SER A 75 1.95 -13.02 19.75
CA SER A 75 0.85 -12.07 19.58
C SER A 75 0.95 -11.24 18.30
N ILE A 76 -0.17 -10.66 17.86
CA ILE A 76 -0.29 -9.81 16.67
C ILE A 76 -0.65 -8.38 17.09
N ARG A 77 0.11 -7.40 16.61
CA ARG A 77 -0.18 -5.97 16.79
C ARG A 77 -0.91 -5.41 15.59
N ARG A 78 -2.02 -4.71 15.83
CA ARG A 78 -2.72 -3.91 14.82
C ARG A 78 -2.18 -2.48 14.81
N ARG A 79 -1.86 -1.98 13.62
CA ARG A 79 -1.45 -0.60 13.38
C ARG A 79 -2.43 0.08 12.42
N PRO A 80 -3.21 1.10 12.86
CA PRO A 80 -4.09 1.84 11.98
C PRO A 80 -3.30 2.82 11.09
N VAL A 81 -3.68 2.88 9.82
CA VAL A 81 -3.12 3.77 8.79
C VAL A 81 -4.26 4.60 8.19
N LEU A 82 -3.96 5.85 7.83
CA LEU A 82 -4.94 6.81 7.31
C LEU A 82 -6.21 6.92 8.18
N GLY A 83 -6.03 7.13 9.49
CA GLY A 83 -7.14 7.24 10.44
C GLY A 83 -7.88 5.93 10.69
N GLY A 84 -7.29 4.78 10.35
CA GLY A 84 -7.88 3.46 10.54
C GLY A 84 -8.66 2.93 9.34
N LEU A 85 -8.71 3.69 8.23
CA LEU A 85 -9.23 3.21 6.95
C LEU A 85 -8.49 1.94 6.49
N ILE A 86 -7.18 1.90 6.75
CA ILE A 86 -6.32 0.74 6.50
C ILE A 86 -5.80 0.26 7.84
N ASN A 87 -5.71 -1.06 8.01
CA ASN A 87 -5.16 -1.69 9.20
C ASN A 87 -4.06 -2.64 8.79
N GLU A 88 -2.86 -2.38 9.29
CA GLU A 88 -1.70 -3.25 9.13
C GLU A 88 -1.60 -4.16 10.35
N TYR A 89 -1.20 -5.40 10.12
CA TYR A 89 -1.02 -6.39 11.17
C TYR A 89 0.41 -6.88 11.11
N GLU A 90 1.09 -6.86 12.24
CA GLU A 90 2.47 -7.30 12.35
C GLU A 90 2.64 -8.21 13.57
N PRO A 91 3.47 -9.24 13.45
CA PRO A 91 3.79 -10.08 14.58
C PRO A 91 4.60 -9.30 15.61
N VAL A 92 4.34 -9.55 16.88
CA VAL A 92 5.18 -9.10 17.97
C VAL A 92 6.14 -10.25 18.28
N ALA A 93 7.44 -10.00 18.12
CA ALA A 93 8.46 -10.95 18.58
C ALA A 93 8.36 -11.11 20.10
N ALA A 94 8.54 -12.34 20.56
CA ALA A 94 8.60 -12.73 21.97
C ALA A 94 9.69 -11.97 22.74
#